data_AF-A0A853DVA0-F1
#
_entry.id   AF-A0A853DVA0-F1
#
_cell.length_a   1.000
_cell.length_b   1.000
_cell.length_c   1.000
_cell.angle_alpha   90.00
_cell.angle_beta   90.00
_cell.angle_gamma   90.00
#
_symmetry.space_group_name_H-M   'P 1'
#
loop_
_entity.id
_entity.type
_entity.pdbx_description
1 polymer ?
#
loop_
_entity_poly.entity_id
_entity_poly.type
_entity_poly.pdbx_seq_one_letter_code
_entity_poly.pdbx_strand_id
1 'polypeptide(L)'
;MTVTVTAAPGGPTTVTDEQLESLTAPAMCERDAGQLVDGRLPIDESEGATMLATDDENNYLWDQSTDPQGNPSFAVAFACHLGGVNWPQVLGFYGPRGDLLTSFDFGSFDHNEHSVVTSIRYAGGVFHIDWLTYDGAEFGPCNQTKPDEMSADFSLSDGKVVWADYEAPCSPGD
;
A
#
# COMPACT_ATOMS: atom_id res chain seq x y z
N MET A 1 36.49 -18.89 -2.15
CA MET A 1 36.21 -18.53 -0.74
C MET A 1 34.86 -17.84 -0.74
N THR A 2 33.83 -18.52 -0.24
CA THR A 2 32.48 -17.96 -0.15
C THR A 2 32.37 -17.32 1.23
N VAL A 3 32.11 -16.02 1.29
CA VAL A 3 31.88 -15.31 2.55
C VAL A 3 30.39 -15.37 2.83
N THR A 4 30.00 -16.17 3.81
CA THR A 4 28.63 -16.15 4.35
C THR A 4 28.52 -14.96 5.28
N VAL A 5 27.76 -13.93 4.89
CA VAL A 5 27.39 -12.83 5.77
C VAL A 5 26.19 -13.30 6.59
N THR A 6 26.41 -13.72 7.82
CA THR A 6 25.32 -13.93 8.78
C THR A 6 24.81 -12.55 9.19
N ALA A 7 23.62 -12.17 8.73
CA ALA A 7 22.94 -10.99 9.26
C ALA A 7 22.72 -11.19 10.77
N ALA A 8 23.10 -10.19 11.58
CA ALA A 8 22.85 -10.23 13.02
C ALA A 8 21.32 -10.21 13.26
N PRO A 9 20.78 -11.05 14.15
CA PRO A 9 19.40 -10.93 14.57
C PRO A 9 19.27 -9.68 15.45
N GLY A 10 18.45 -8.71 15.02
CA GLY A 10 18.27 -7.47 15.76
C GLY A 10 17.78 -6.28 14.93
N GLY A 11 16.97 -6.52 13.89
CA GLY A 11 16.22 -5.42 13.26
C GLY A 11 15.18 -4.84 14.23
N PRO A 12 14.62 -3.65 13.93
CA PRO A 12 13.48 -3.14 14.67
C PRO A 12 12.36 -4.20 14.66
N THR A 13 11.86 -4.58 15.83
CA THR A 13 10.73 -5.51 15.95
C THR A 13 9.38 -4.82 15.80
N THR A 14 9.40 -3.48 15.74
CA THR A 14 8.23 -2.61 15.62
C THR A 14 8.59 -1.48 14.67
N VAL A 15 7.75 -1.27 13.67
CA VAL A 15 7.81 -0.12 12.76
C VAL A 15 7.38 1.12 13.53
N THR A 16 8.07 2.24 13.32
CA THR A 16 7.74 3.53 13.93
C THR A 16 7.20 4.51 12.89
N ASP A 17 6.51 5.55 13.34
CA ASP A 17 6.03 6.61 12.45
C ASP A 17 7.19 7.28 11.70
N GLU A 18 8.34 7.53 12.35
CA GLU A 18 9.50 8.10 11.67
C GLU A 18 10.05 7.18 10.58
N GLN A 19 9.93 5.85 10.75
CA GLN A 19 10.29 4.90 9.72
C GLN A 19 9.33 4.98 8.53
N LEU A 20 8.02 5.07 8.78
CA LEU A 20 7.01 5.23 7.72
C LEU A 20 7.21 6.53 6.94
N GLU A 21 7.45 7.62 7.68
CA GLU A 21 7.61 8.96 7.14
C GLU A 21 8.90 9.14 6.32
N SER A 22 9.81 8.17 6.43
CA SER A 22 11.07 8.09 5.69
C SER A 22 11.17 6.83 4.83
N LEU A 23 10.05 6.30 4.34
CA LEU A 23 10.08 5.24 3.33
C LEU A 23 10.41 5.77 1.93
N THR A 24 10.95 4.90 1.09
CA THR A 24 10.89 5.12 -0.36
C THR A 24 9.48 4.78 -0.85
N ALA A 25 8.71 5.78 -1.23
CA ALA A 25 7.42 5.61 -1.90
C ALA A 25 7.62 4.90 -3.25
N PRO A 26 6.76 3.93 -3.63
CA PRO A 26 6.80 3.31 -4.95
C PRO A 26 6.59 4.32 -6.08
N ALA A 27 6.92 3.93 -7.31
CA ALA A 27 6.53 4.69 -8.49
C ALA A 27 5.00 4.63 -8.65
N MET A 28 4.35 5.77 -8.81
CA MET A 28 2.89 5.89 -8.93
C MET A 28 2.52 7.24 -9.58
N CYS A 29 1.32 7.34 -10.16
CA CYS A 29 0.83 8.55 -10.84
C CYS A 29 1.84 9.18 -11.81
N GLU A 30 2.41 8.38 -12.70
CA GLU A 30 3.39 8.85 -13.69
C GLU A 30 4.66 9.47 -13.07
N ARG A 31 4.93 9.21 -11.78
CA ARG A 31 6.13 9.65 -11.06
C ARG A 31 7.00 8.46 -10.71
N ASP A 32 8.31 8.69 -10.77
CA ASP A 32 9.30 7.73 -10.28
C ASP A 32 9.19 7.55 -8.77
N ALA A 33 9.68 6.41 -8.29
CA ALA A 33 9.83 6.13 -6.86
C ALA A 33 10.73 7.19 -6.20
N GLY A 34 10.46 7.53 -4.94
CA GLY A 34 11.17 8.61 -4.26
C GLY A 34 11.17 8.47 -2.74
N GLN A 35 12.12 9.13 -2.09
CA GLN A 35 12.27 9.14 -0.64
C GLN A 35 11.30 10.14 -0.01
N LEU A 36 10.45 9.67 0.92
CA LEU A 36 9.61 10.53 1.73
C LEU A 36 10.43 11.35 2.73
N VAL A 37 9.92 12.53 3.04
CA VAL A 37 10.31 13.41 4.13
C VAL A 37 9.02 13.80 4.85
N ASP A 38 8.91 13.48 6.14
CA ASP A 38 7.70 13.72 6.95
C ASP A 38 6.42 13.16 6.29
N GLY A 39 6.52 11.94 5.74
CA GLY A 39 5.38 11.24 5.16
C GLY A 39 5.02 11.66 3.74
N ARG A 40 5.79 12.57 3.12
CA ARG A 40 5.49 13.14 1.79
C ARG A 40 6.72 13.20 0.89
N LEU A 41 6.53 13.03 -0.42
CA LEU A 41 7.62 13.33 -1.36
C LEU A 41 7.89 14.85 -1.35
N PRO A 42 9.16 15.28 -1.27
CA PRO A 42 9.54 16.69 -1.28
C PRO A 42 9.51 17.26 -2.70
N ILE A 43 8.32 17.30 -3.29
CA ILE A 43 8.03 17.87 -4.61
C ILE A 43 7.29 19.20 -4.47
N ASP A 44 7.29 20.01 -5.53
CA ASP A 44 6.53 21.25 -5.56
C ASP A 44 5.02 20.96 -5.55
N GLU A 45 4.27 21.62 -4.67
CA GLU A 45 2.82 21.40 -4.52
C GLU A 45 2.03 21.67 -5.81
N SER A 46 2.53 22.56 -6.67
CA SER A 46 1.91 22.84 -7.97
C SER A 46 2.01 21.67 -8.95
N GLU A 47 2.97 20.77 -8.71
CA GLU A 47 3.08 19.53 -9.46
C GLU A 47 2.18 18.43 -8.87
N GLY A 48 1.73 18.56 -7.62
CA GLY A 48 0.86 17.59 -6.95
C GLY A 48 1.46 17.08 -5.64
N ALA A 49 1.07 15.87 -5.23
CA ALA A 49 1.53 15.27 -3.99
C ALA A 49 1.61 13.74 -4.08
N THR A 50 2.59 13.16 -3.40
CA THR A 50 2.65 11.73 -3.09
C THR A 50 2.96 11.61 -1.60
N MET A 51 2.20 10.80 -0.88
CA MET A 51 2.24 10.74 0.57
C MET A 51 1.75 9.40 1.11
N LEU A 52 2.01 9.15 2.39
CA LEU A 52 1.33 8.10 3.13
C LEU A 52 -0.18 8.36 3.14
N ALA A 53 -0.98 7.33 2.85
CA ALA A 53 -2.43 7.43 2.96
C ALA A 53 -2.86 7.38 4.43
N THR A 54 -3.93 8.10 4.75
CA THR A 54 -4.51 8.14 6.10
C THR A 54 -5.99 7.78 6.09
N ASP A 55 -6.49 7.32 7.23
CA ASP A 55 -7.93 7.23 7.49
C ASP A 55 -8.56 8.61 7.81
N ASP A 56 -9.87 8.64 8.08
CA ASP A 56 -10.62 9.84 8.45
C ASP A 56 -10.16 10.47 9.78
N GLU A 57 -9.45 9.72 10.61
CA GLU A 57 -8.88 10.18 11.89
C GLU A 57 -7.45 10.71 11.73
N ASN A 58 -6.89 10.69 10.51
CA ASN A 58 -5.51 11.03 10.15
C ASN A 58 -4.45 10.03 10.67
N ASN A 59 -4.83 8.78 10.93
CA ASN A 59 -3.87 7.73 11.19
C ASN A 59 -3.35 7.15 9.87
N TYR A 60 -2.05 6.87 9.79
CA TYR A 60 -1.49 6.19 8.61
C TYR A 60 -2.11 4.80 8.42
N LEU A 61 -2.43 4.47 7.17
CA LEU A 61 -2.94 3.15 6.79
C LEU A 61 -1.78 2.18 6.58
N TRP A 62 -1.49 1.38 7.61
CA TRP A 62 -0.45 0.35 7.58
C TRP A 62 -0.70 -0.74 8.61
N ASP A 63 -0.05 -1.89 8.44
CA ASP A 63 0.10 -2.90 9.50
C ASP A 63 1.39 -3.69 9.27
N GLN A 64 1.83 -4.43 10.28
CA GLN A 64 3.04 -5.25 10.24
C GLN A 64 2.79 -6.72 10.56
N SER A 65 3.58 -7.56 9.90
CA SER A 65 3.68 -8.98 10.22
C SER A 65 4.32 -9.21 11.59
N THR A 66 3.87 -10.27 12.25
CA THR A 66 4.40 -10.71 13.55
C THR A 66 5.35 -11.89 13.35
N ASP A 67 6.50 -11.65 12.73
CA ASP A 67 7.54 -12.68 12.58
C ASP A 67 8.22 -12.97 13.95
N PRO A 68 8.13 -14.20 14.50
CA PRO A 68 8.81 -14.58 15.75
C PRO A 68 10.33 -14.55 15.67
N GLN A 69 10.91 -14.51 14.46
CA GLN A 69 12.35 -14.38 14.22
C GLN A 69 12.83 -12.91 14.22
N GLY A 70 11.91 -11.95 14.37
CA GLY A 70 12.23 -10.53 14.59
C GLY A 70 12.52 -9.74 13.31
N ASN A 71 12.06 -10.20 12.15
CA ASN A 71 12.17 -9.49 10.90
C ASN A 71 10.76 -9.16 10.36
N PRO A 72 10.05 -8.19 10.95
CA PRO A 72 8.71 -7.83 10.49
C PRO A 72 8.79 -7.26 9.07
N SER A 73 8.01 -7.82 8.16
CA SER A 73 7.56 -7.08 6.98
C SER A 73 6.31 -6.28 7.31
N PHE A 74 6.04 -5.22 6.56
CA PHE A 74 4.85 -4.40 6.74
C PHE A 74 4.29 -3.93 5.41
N ALA A 75 3.00 -3.62 5.41
CA ALA A 75 2.28 -3.08 4.27
C ALA A 75 1.79 -1.68 4.64
N VAL A 76 1.86 -0.75 3.68
CA VAL A 76 1.44 0.65 3.87
C VAL A 76 0.86 1.20 2.58
N ALA A 77 -0.24 1.95 2.70
CA ALA A 77 -0.88 2.59 1.56
C ALA A 77 -0.29 3.97 1.28
N PHE A 78 -0.20 4.32 0.00
CA PHE A 78 0.22 5.62 -0.49
C PHE A 78 -0.91 6.28 -1.27
N ALA A 79 -1.10 7.56 -1.01
CA ALA A 79 -2.00 8.42 -1.76
C ALA A 79 -1.20 9.32 -2.70
N CYS A 80 -1.83 9.66 -3.82
CA CYS A 80 -1.19 10.48 -4.81
C CYS A 80 -2.19 11.35 -5.58
N HIS A 81 -1.75 12.59 -5.81
CA HIS A 81 -2.50 13.65 -6.45
C HIS A 81 -1.65 14.25 -7.56
N LEU A 82 -2.18 14.28 -8.78
CA LEU A 82 -1.51 14.89 -9.93
C LEU A 82 -2.55 15.59 -10.81
N GLY A 83 -2.29 16.84 -11.17
CA GLY A 83 -3.20 17.62 -12.03
C GLY A 83 -4.58 17.92 -11.41
N GLY A 84 -4.70 17.86 -10.08
CA GLY A 84 -5.98 18.05 -9.38
C GLY A 84 -6.87 16.80 -9.31
N VAL A 85 -6.35 15.64 -9.71
CA VAL A 85 -7.05 14.35 -9.64
C VAL A 85 -6.44 13.49 -8.54
N ASN A 86 -7.30 12.82 -7.77
CA ASN A 86 -6.89 11.78 -6.84
C ASN A 86 -6.75 10.48 -7.63
N TRP A 87 -5.51 10.03 -7.81
CA TRP A 87 -5.27 8.78 -8.50
C TRP A 87 -5.58 7.59 -7.58
N PRO A 88 -5.80 6.40 -8.15
CA PRO A 88 -5.86 5.17 -7.37
C PRO A 88 -4.64 5.05 -6.45
N GLN A 89 -4.88 4.67 -5.20
CA GLN A 89 -3.82 4.47 -4.23
C GLN A 89 -2.91 3.30 -4.63
N VAL A 90 -1.73 3.25 -4.02
CA VAL A 90 -0.76 2.16 -4.22
C VAL A 90 -0.39 1.55 -2.87
N LEU A 91 -0.37 0.24 -2.79
CA LEU A 91 0.07 -0.49 -1.60
C LEU A 91 1.55 -0.85 -1.73
N GLY A 92 2.38 -0.44 -0.78
CA GLY A 92 3.79 -0.84 -0.70
C GLY A 92 4.00 -1.92 0.35
N PHE A 93 4.83 -2.92 0.03
CA PHE A 93 5.26 -3.97 0.96
C PHE A 93 6.76 -3.81 1.24
N TYR A 94 7.11 -3.78 2.52
CA TYR A 94 8.46 -3.46 2.96
C TYR A 94 9.05 -4.54 3.84
N GLY A 95 10.37 -4.66 3.77
CA GLY A 95 11.17 -5.43 4.71
C GLY A 95 11.37 -4.68 6.04
N PRO A 96 12.01 -5.34 7.03
CA PRO A 96 12.14 -4.82 8.39
C PRO A 96 12.86 -3.48 8.50
N ARG A 97 13.67 -3.13 7.50
CA ARG A 97 14.47 -1.91 7.50
C ARG A 97 13.86 -0.81 6.62
N GLY A 98 12.62 -0.98 6.17
CA GLY A 98 11.99 -0.04 5.23
C GLY A 98 12.46 -0.20 3.79
N ASP A 99 13.08 -1.33 3.45
CA ASP A 99 13.40 -1.68 2.07
C ASP A 99 12.11 -2.07 1.32
N LEU A 100 11.80 -1.36 0.22
CA LEU A 100 10.66 -1.69 -0.63
C LEU A 100 10.89 -3.05 -1.31
N LEU A 101 10.06 -4.04 -0.97
CA LEU A 101 10.10 -5.37 -1.55
C LEU A 101 9.33 -5.42 -2.88
N THR A 102 8.13 -4.85 -2.86
CA THR A 102 7.25 -4.72 -4.04
C THR A 102 6.11 -3.75 -3.75
N SER A 103 5.34 -3.41 -4.77
CA SER A 103 4.12 -2.62 -4.65
C SER A 103 2.98 -3.24 -5.45
N PHE A 104 1.75 -2.84 -5.13
CA PHE A 104 0.53 -3.20 -5.83
C PHE A 104 -0.23 -1.92 -6.19
N ASP A 105 -0.49 -1.75 -7.48
CA ASP A 105 -1.21 -0.61 -8.03
C ASP A 105 -2.68 -0.98 -8.23
N PHE A 106 -3.56 -0.38 -7.41
CA PHE A 106 -5.00 -0.63 -7.49
C PHE A 106 -5.60 -0.09 -8.79
N GLY A 107 -5.06 0.97 -9.39
CA GLY A 107 -5.58 1.50 -10.65
C GLY A 107 -5.36 0.55 -11.83
N SER A 108 -4.19 -0.07 -11.88
CA SER A 108 -3.89 -1.14 -12.85
C SER A 108 -4.73 -2.39 -12.64
N PHE A 109 -5.23 -2.62 -11.42
CA PHE A 109 -6.02 -3.80 -11.05
C PHE A 109 -7.52 -3.60 -11.27
N ASP A 110 -8.09 -2.53 -10.70
CA ASP A 110 -9.52 -2.23 -10.75
C ASP A 110 -9.93 -1.69 -12.13
N HIS A 111 -9.00 -1.08 -12.87
CA HIS A 111 -9.25 -0.36 -14.12
C HIS A 111 -10.22 0.83 -13.99
N ASN A 112 -10.42 1.34 -12.77
CA ASN A 112 -11.26 2.49 -12.45
C ASN A 112 -10.42 3.75 -12.14
N GLU A 113 -11.05 4.92 -12.18
CA GLU A 113 -10.43 6.23 -11.92
C GLU A 113 -9.99 6.39 -10.46
N HIS A 114 -10.67 5.73 -9.52
CA HIS A 114 -10.40 5.85 -8.09
C HIS A 114 -10.35 4.50 -7.37
N SER A 115 -9.35 4.36 -6.51
CA SER A 115 -9.25 3.27 -5.53
C SER A 115 -8.69 3.82 -4.22
N VAL A 116 -9.41 3.64 -3.12
CA VAL A 116 -9.07 4.20 -1.80
C VAL A 116 -9.03 3.07 -0.78
N VAL A 117 -7.84 2.78 -0.25
CA VAL A 117 -7.65 1.81 0.82
C VAL A 117 -8.34 2.32 2.08
N THR A 118 -9.10 1.46 2.73
CA THR A 118 -9.84 1.76 3.96
C THR A 118 -9.33 0.95 5.16
N SER A 119 -8.71 -0.21 4.91
CA SER A 119 -8.11 -1.00 5.97
C SER A 119 -6.91 -1.80 5.49
N ILE A 120 -5.92 -1.93 6.36
CA ILE A 120 -4.80 -2.87 6.25
C ILE A 120 -4.72 -3.60 7.58
N ARG A 121 -4.83 -4.93 7.56
CA ARG A 121 -4.70 -5.75 8.77
C ARG A 121 -3.89 -7.01 8.51
N TYR A 122 -2.90 -7.27 9.35
CA TYR A 122 -2.17 -8.52 9.36
C TYR A 122 -2.81 -9.53 10.30
N ALA A 123 -3.31 -10.63 9.76
CA ALA A 123 -3.87 -11.72 10.54
C ALA A 123 -3.62 -13.06 9.83
N GLY A 124 -3.36 -14.12 10.60
CA GLY A 124 -3.27 -15.47 10.03
C GLY A 124 -2.14 -15.69 9.01
N GLY A 125 -1.14 -14.80 8.95
CA GLY A 125 -0.03 -14.90 8.00
C GLY A 125 -0.20 -14.09 6.71
N VAL A 126 -1.29 -13.34 6.59
CA VAL A 126 -1.60 -12.51 5.42
C VAL A 126 -1.93 -11.08 5.82
N PHE A 127 -1.72 -10.15 4.90
CA PHE A 127 -2.27 -8.80 4.95
C PHE A 127 -3.62 -8.80 4.24
N HIS A 128 -4.68 -8.59 5.01
CA HIS A 128 -6.02 -8.33 4.52
C HIS A 128 -6.15 -6.84 4.22
N ILE A 129 -6.54 -6.51 2.99
CA ILE A 129 -6.66 -5.14 2.51
C ILE A 129 -8.10 -4.93 2.05
N ASP A 130 -8.74 -3.90 2.61
CA ASP A 130 -10.05 -3.42 2.18
C ASP A 130 -9.88 -2.10 1.42
N TRP A 131 -10.59 -1.93 0.31
CA TRP A 131 -10.62 -0.67 -0.43
C TRP A 131 -11.97 -0.42 -1.09
N LEU A 132 -12.18 0.84 -1.48
CA LEU A 132 -13.31 1.30 -2.27
C LEU A 132 -12.85 1.65 -3.68
N THR A 133 -13.62 1.28 -4.70
CA THR A 133 -13.35 1.67 -6.10
C THR A 133 -14.58 2.27 -6.78
N TYR A 134 -14.37 3.26 -7.66
CA TYR A 134 -15.43 4.01 -8.37
C TYR A 134 -14.86 4.86 -9.53
N ASP A 135 -15.74 5.34 -10.41
CA ASP A 135 -15.41 6.19 -11.57
C ASP A 135 -16.08 7.57 -11.48
N GLY A 136 -15.29 8.65 -11.45
CA GLY A 136 -15.78 10.02 -11.41
C GLY A 136 -16.77 10.28 -10.26
N ALA A 137 -17.91 10.90 -10.60
CA ALA A 137 -19.04 11.08 -9.69
C ALA A 137 -20.05 9.92 -9.74
N GLU A 138 -19.80 8.95 -10.62
CA GLU A 138 -20.58 7.74 -10.72
C GLU A 138 -20.02 6.72 -9.73
N PHE A 139 -20.90 5.88 -9.22
CA PHE A 139 -20.49 4.84 -8.30
C PHE A 139 -20.12 3.57 -9.09
N GLY A 140 -19.34 2.68 -8.48
CA GLY A 140 -18.66 1.58 -9.16
C GLY A 140 -19.57 0.69 -10.02
N PRO A 141 -18.99 -0.10 -10.94
CA PRO A 141 -19.75 -0.92 -11.89
C PRO A 141 -20.79 -1.84 -11.23
N CYS A 142 -20.55 -2.28 -9.99
CA CYS A 142 -21.49 -3.14 -9.27
C CYS A 142 -22.64 -2.37 -8.61
N ASN A 143 -22.45 -1.09 -8.29
CA ASN A 143 -23.44 -0.31 -7.55
C ASN A 143 -23.45 1.17 -7.92
N GLN A 144 -24.48 1.63 -8.64
CA GLN A 144 -24.63 3.04 -9.02
C GLN A 144 -25.08 3.99 -7.89
N THR A 145 -25.00 3.58 -6.62
CA THR A 145 -25.39 4.41 -5.46
C THR A 145 -24.34 4.51 -4.37
N LYS A 146 -23.29 3.69 -4.41
CA LYS A 146 -22.15 3.75 -3.49
C LYS A 146 -20.91 3.09 -4.12
N PRO A 147 -19.68 3.46 -3.72
CA PRO A 147 -18.48 2.81 -4.22
C PRO A 147 -18.51 1.29 -4.01
N ASP A 148 -17.80 0.58 -4.87
CA ASP A 148 -17.67 -0.87 -4.78
C ASP A 148 -16.65 -1.20 -3.68
N GLU A 149 -17.08 -2.05 -2.74
CA GLU A 149 -16.26 -2.52 -1.62
C GLU A 149 -15.52 -3.79 -2.03
N MET A 150 -14.20 -3.76 -1.92
CA MET A 150 -13.30 -4.78 -2.44
C MET A 150 -12.37 -5.24 -1.31
N SER A 151 -11.98 -6.51 -1.33
CA SER A 151 -10.99 -7.03 -0.38
C SER A 151 -10.03 -8.04 -1.03
N ALA A 152 -8.81 -8.11 -0.51
CA ALA A 152 -7.81 -9.06 -0.96
C ALA A 152 -6.82 -9.43 0.14
N ASP A 153 -6.36 -10.68 0.09
CA ASP A 153 -5.36 -11.21 0.98
C ASP A 153 -4.01 -11.31 0.26
N PHE A 154 -2.98 -10.72 0.87
CA PHE A 154 -1.60 -10.75 0.39
C PHE A 154 -0.71 -11.50 1.37
N SER A 155 -0.02 -12.53 0.91
CA SER A 155 1.00 -13.23 1.69
C SER A 155 2.40 -12.79 1.24
N LEU A 156 3.34 -12.75 2.17
CA LEU A 156 4.76 -12.53 1.85
C LEU A 156 5.51 -13.85 1.99
N SER A 157 6.17 -14.28 0.92
CA SER A 157 6.98 -15.50 0.87
C SER A 157 8.29 -15.22 0.16
N ASP A 158 9.43 -15.52 0.81
CA ASP A 158 10.78 -15.28 0.28
C ASP A 158 11.02 -13.84 -0.22
N GLY A 159 10.46 -12.84 0.47
CA GLY A 159 10.57 -11.42 0.10
C GLY A 159 9.76 -11.04 -1.14
N LYS A 160 8.82 -11.90 -1.57
CA LYS A 160 7.89 -11.63 -2.67
C LYS A 160 6.46 -11.64 -2.14
N VAL A 161 5.61 -10.81 -2.74
CA VAL A 161 4.15 -10.91 -2.54
C VAL A 161 3.62 -12.09 -3.35
N VAL A 162 2.86 -12.94 -2.68
CA VAL A 162 2.06 -13.99 -3.29
C VAL A 162 0.61 -13.67 -2.96
N TRP A 163 -0.19 -13.44 -3.99
CA TRP A 163 -1.61 -13.16 -3.86
C TRP A 163 -2.33 -14.41 -3.35
N ALA A 164 -3.09 -14.27 -2.27
CA ALA A 164 -3.74 -15.39 -1.59
C ALA A 164 -5.22 -15.51 -1.99
N ASP A 165 -5.96 -14.40 -2.02
CA ASP A 165 -7.39 -14.39 -2.37
C ASP A 165 -7.87 -12.97 -2.74
N TYR A 166 -9.04 -12.88 -3.39
CA TYR A 166 -9.71 -11.62 -3.73
C TYR A 166 -11.23 -11.78 -3.79
N GLU A 167 -11.93 -10.84 -3.16
CA GLU A 167 -13.38 -10.75 -3.17
C GLU A 167 -13.84 -9.44 -3.83
N ALA A 168 -14.68 -9.60 -4.85
CA ALA A 168 -15.40 -8.52 -5.52
C ALA A 168 -16.86 -8.51 -5.07
N PRO A 169 -17.52 -7.34 -4.97
CA PRO A 169 -18.93 -7.27 -4.63
C PRO A 169 -19.82 -7.77 -5.78
N CYS A 170 -19.30 -7.83 -7.01
CA CYS A 170 -19.92 -8.49 -8.15
C CYS A 170 -18.86 -9.02 -9.13
N SER A 171 -19.23 -9.96 -10.01
CA SER A 171 -18.33 -10.40 -11.08
C SER A 171 -18.18 -9.29 -12.13
N PRO A 172 -16.98 -9.02 -12.66
CA PRO A 172 -16.83 -8.09 -13.77
C PRO A 172 -17.56 -8.64 -15.00
N GLY A 173 -18.74 -8.07 -15.32
CA GLY A 173 -19.43 -8.28 -16.60
C GLY A 173 -20.69 -9.17 -16.61
N ASP A 174 -21.69 -8.88 -15.77
CA ASP A 174 -23.08 -9.29 -16.01
C ASP A 174 -23.93 -8.15 -16.60
#